data_AF-A0A0R6ARV0-F1
#
_entry.id   AF-A0A0R6ARV0-F1
#
_cell.length_a   1.000
_cell.length_b   1.000
_cell.length_c   1.000
_cell.angle_alpha   90.00
_cell.angle_beta   90.00
_cell.angle_gamma   90.00
#
_symmetry.space_group_name_H-M   'P 1'
#
loop_
_entity.id
_entity.type
_entity.pdbx_description
1 polymer ?
#
loop_
_entity_poly.entity_id
_entity_poly.type
_entity_poly.pdbx_seq_one_letter_code
_entity_poly.pdbx_strand_id
1 'polypeptide(L)'
;WPGDNSPCGEASGRGVCQDVVTSDAPVGTQFPFSGVDDRENWPIVFYNRTCQCRANFMGYQCGECRFGYVGPSCSVRRTAVRKEIFKLTLAEKDKFIAYLNLAKRTVSPDYVISTGTYEQMNNGSDPMFADINVYDLFVWLHYFSSRDAFLEGGGLWENIDFAHEAPGFLPWHRFFL
;
A
#
# COMPACT_ATOMS: atom_id res chain seq x y z
N TRP A 1 1.74 -16.14 8.09
CA TRP A 1 3.07 -16.39 7.49
C TRP A 1 3.19 -17.87 7.17
N PRO A 2 3.49 -18.27 5.92
CA PRO A 2 3.53 -19.69 5.53
C PRO A 2 4.59 -20.52 6.25
N GLY A 3 5.61 -19.88 6.86
CA GLY A 3 6.70 -20.61 7.51
C GLY A 3 6.31 -21.29 8.82
N ASP A 4 5.27 -20.84 9.51
CA ASP A 4 4.73 -21.51 10.71
C ASP A 4 3.20 -21.63 10.72
N ASN A 5 2.53 -21.25 9.63
CA ASN A 5 1.07 -21.23 9.48
C ASN A 5 0.31 -20.41 10.53
N SER A 6 0.98 -19.58 11.32
CA SER A 6 0.31 -18.69 12.26
C SER A 6 -0.05 -17.35 11.60
N PRO A 7 -1.17 -16.73 12.00
CA PRO A 7 -1.47 -15.33 11.66
C PRO A 7 -0.29 -14.45 12.09
N CYS A 8 0.11 -13.51 11.23
CA CYS A 8 1.19 -12.56 11.51
C CYS A 8 2.55 -13.17 11.95
N GLY A 9 2.77 -14.48 11.78
CA GLY A 9 3.97 -15.16 12.25
C GLY A 9 4.12 -15.16 13.78
N GLU A 10 2.99 -15.20 14.50
CA GLU A 10 2.90 -15.22 15.96
C GLU A 10 3.70 -16.36 16.60
N ALA A 11 3.60 -17.58 16.07
CA ALA A 11 4.27 -18.76 16.64
C ALA A 11 5.81 -18.63 16.59
N SER A 12 6.34 -17.91 15.61
CA SER A 12 7.77 -17.60 15.48
C SER A 12 8.15 -16.23 16.02
N GLY A 13 7.23 -15.56 16.71
CA GLY A 13 7.47 -14.27 17.35
C GLY A 13 7.71 -13.11 16.36
N ARG A 14 7.29 -13.24 15.10
CA ARG A 14 7.49 -12.23 14.05
C ARG A 14 6.53 -11.05 14.16
N GLY A 15 5.33 -11.28 14.69
CA GLY A 15 4.28 -10.28 14.78
C GLY A 15 3.08 -10.78 15.57
N VAL A 16 2.04 -9.96 15.63
CA VAL A 16 0.74 -10.26 16.25
C VAL A 16 -0.37 -9.53 15.50
N CYS A 17 -1.56 -10.10 15.45
CA CYS A 17 -2.75 -9.42 14.92
C CYS A 17 -3.31 -8.43 15.95
N GLN A 18 -3.36 -7.14 15.61
CA GLN A 18 -3.84 -6.07 16.51
C GLN A 18 -4.87 -5.16 15.84
N ASP A 19 -5.60 -4.42 16.65
CA ASP A 19 -6.53 -3.39 16.19
C ASP A 19 -5.77 -2.26 15.47
N VAL A 20 -6.38 -1.74 14.41
CA VAL A 20 -5.88 -0.58 13.67
C VAL A 20 -6.00 0.66 14.56
N VAL A 21 -4.92 1.45 14.61
CA VAL A 21 -4.89 2.75 15.28
C VAL A 21 -4.94 3.84 14.23
N THR A 22 -6.01 4.63 14.23
CA THR A 22 -6.20 5.79 13.37
C THR A 22 -5.75 7.08 14.07
N SER A 23 -5.54 8.14 13.31
CA SER A 23 -5.18 9.46 13.85
C SER A 23 -6.43 10.22 14.33
N ASP A 24 -6.42 10.72 15.55
CA ASP A 24 -7.47 11.61 16.09
C ASP A 24 -7.21 13.11 15.78
N ALA A 25 -6.20 13.41 14.97
CA ALA A 25 -5.88 14.79 14.58
C ALA A 25 -7.01 15.42 13.74
N PRO A 26 -7.24 16.74 13.87
CA PRO A 26 -8.25 17.42 13.07
C PRO A 26 -7.88 17.41 11.58
N VAL A 27 -8.89 17.22 10.72
CA VAL A 27 -8.77 17.28 9.26
C VAL A 27 -9.07 18.69 8.74
N GLY A 28 -8.57 19.03 7.55
CA GLY A 28 -8.84 20.31 6.91
C GLY A 28 -10.31 20.48 6.52
N THR A 29 -10.81 21.71 6.53
CA THR A 29 -12.22 22.03 6.21
C THR A 29 -12.53 21.96 4.70
N GLN A 30 -11.56 21.62 3.87
CA GLN A 30 -11.68 21.55 2.40
C GLN A 30 -12.60 20.41 1.96
N PHE A 31 -12.64 19.32 2.72
CA PHE A 31 -13.54 18.20 2.50
C PHE A 31 -14.66 18.25 3.55
N PRO A 32 -15.86 18.74 3.19
CA PRO A 32 -16.94 18.99 4.16
C PRO A 32 -17.82 17.75 4.45
N PHE A 33 -17.46 16.58 3.91
CA PHE A 33 -18.24 15.35 4.04
C PHE A 33 -17.61 14.42 5.08
N SER A 34 -18.39 13.46 5.56
CA SER A 34 -17.90 12.39 6.42
C SER A 34 -18.64 11.09 6.12
N GLY A 35 -17.89 9.99 6.07
CA GLY A 35 -18.42 8.65 5.81
C GLY A 35 -18.87 8.42 4.37
N VAL A 36 -18.37 9.22 3.42
CA VAL A 36 -18.72 9.10 1.99
C VAL A 36 -17.58 8.54 1.16
N ASP A 37 -16.34 8.59 1.66
CA ASP A 37 -15.17 8.07 0.95
C ASP A 37 -14.48 6.95 1.72
N ASP A 38 -14.28 5.81 1.06
CA ASP A 38 -13.65 4.61 1.62
C ASP A 38 -12.21 4.86 2.17
N ARG A 39 -11.60 5.99 1.80
CA ARG A 39 -10.25 6.40 2.22
C ARG A 39 -10.23 7.18 3.54
N GLU A 40 -11.39 7.60 4.04
CA GLU A 40 -11.50 8.23 5.36
C GLU A 40 -11.04 7.26 6.46
N ASN A 41 -10.22 7.74 7.39
CA ASN A 41 -9.69 6.93 8.50
C ASN A 41 -9.07 5.60 8.03
N TRP A 42 -8.40 5.62 6.88
CA TRP A 42 -7.82 4.44 6.25
C TRP A 42 -7.00 3.58 7.25
N PRO A 43 -7.16 2.24 7.27
CA PRO A 43 -7.99 1.40 6.40
C PRO A 43 -9.33 0.92 6.99
N ILE A 44 -9.90 1.63 7.98
CA ILE A 44 -10.93 1.06 8.88
C ILE A 44 -12.23 0.61 8.18
N VAL A 45 -12.55 1.20 7.03
CA VAL A 45 -13.71 0.81 6.20
C VAL A 45 -13.63 -0.65 5.77
N PHE A 46 -12.44 -1.14 5.47
CA PHE A 46 -12.24 -2.52 5.01
C PHE A 46 -11.86 -3.45 6.16
N TYR A 47 -10.92 -3.03 7.02
CA TYR A 47 -10.39 -3.88 8.09
C TYR A 47 -10.10 -3.07 9.34
N ASN A 48 -10.54 -3.61 10.49
CA ASN A 48 -10.25 -3.02 11.80
C ASN A 48 -9.07 -3.68 12.52
N ARG A 49 -8.47 -4.73 11.95
CA ARG A 49 -7.31 -5.43 12.50
C ARG A 49 -6.27 -5.71 11.43
N THR A 50 -4.99 -5.51 11.77
CA THR A 50 -3.86 -5.78 10.87
C THR A 50 -2.68 -6.41 11.63
N CYS A 51 -1.72 -6.97 10.89
CA CYS A 51 -0.51 -7.51 11.49
C CYS A 51 0.45 -6.40 11.95
N GLN A 52 0.77 -6.38 13.25
CA GLN A 52 1.85 -5.56 13.79
C GLN A 52 3.11 -6.40 13.96
N CYS A 53 4.11 -6.14 13.12
CA CYS A 53 5.37 -6.88 13.13
C CYS A 53 6.31 -6.39 14.23
N ARG A 54 7.12 -7.32 14.76
CA ARG A 54 8.08 -7.07 15.83
C ARG A 54 9.48 -6.84 15.26
N ALA A 55 10.29 -6.07 15.98
CA ALA A 55 11.69 -5.81 15.65
C ALA A 55 11.89 -5.33 14.19
N ASN A 56 12.67 -6.08 13.39
CA ASN A 56 12.95 -5.76 11.98
C ASN A 56 12.09 -6.56 10.99
N PHE A 57 11.07 -7.28 11.43
CA PHE A 57 10.12 -7.93 10.53
C PHE A 57 9.13 -6.91 9.95
N MET A 58 8.62 -7.17 8.73
CA MET A 58 7.69 -6.32 7.99
C MET A 58 6.85 -7.17 7.01
N GLY A 59 6.02 -6.52 6.19
CA GLY A 59 5.13 -7.16 5.22
C GLY A 59 3.75 -7.44 5.81
N TYR A 60 2.75 -7.69 4.95
CA TYR A 60 1.33 -7.84 5.34
C TYR A 60 1.09 -8.98 6.35
N GLN A 61 2.02 -9.94 6.43
CA GLN A 61 1.97 -11.08 7.35
C GLN A 61 3.26 -11.27 8.16
N CYS A 62 4.10 -10.24 8.28
CA CYS A 62 5.38 -10.25 9.02
C CYS A 62 6.44 -11.26 8.50
N GLY A 63 6.31 -11.69 7.25
CA GLY A 63 7.23 -12.62 6.59
C GLY A 63 8.45 -11.95 5.97
N GLU A 64 8.44 -10.63 5.82
CA GLU A 64 9.48 -9.84 5.17
C GLU A 64 10.34 -9.09 6.19
N CYS A 65 11.34 -8.37 5.71
CA CYS A 65 12.21 -7.54 6.52
C CYS A 65 11.97 -6.06 6.26
N ARG A 66 12.08 -5.26 7.32
CA ARG A 66 12.06 -3.80 7.24
C ARG A 66 13.09 -3.29 6.24
N PHE A 67 12.77 -2.19 5.55
CA PHE A 67 13.69 -1.54 4.62
C PHE A 67 15.09 -1.37 5.24
N GLY A 68 16.11 -1.84 4.53
CA GLY A 68 17.51 -1.83 4.98
C GLY A 68 17.96 -3.11 5.71
N TYR A 69 17.08 -4.09 5.90
CA TYR A 69 17.38 -5.38 6.52
C TYR A 69 17.06 -6.55 5.60
N VAL A 70 17.81 -7.63 5.71
CA VAL A 70 17.64 -8.88 4.94
C VAL A 70 17.98 -10.11 5.79
N GLY A 71 17.76 -11.28 5.21
CA GLY A 71 18.02 -12.58 5.81
C GLY A 71 16.82 -13.14 6.57
N PRO A 72 16.82 -14.44 6.91
CA PRO A 72 15.66 -15.11 7.50
C PRO A 72 15.17 -14.50 8.82
N SER A 73 16.08 -13.92 9.60
CA SER A 73 15.85 -13.27 10.89
C SER A 73 15.87 -11.73 10.82
N CYS A 74 15.98 -11.14 9.63
CA CYS A 74 16.06 -9.68 9.43
C CYS A 74 17.15 -8.98 10.27
N SER A 75 18.27 -9.65 10.50
CA SER A 75 19.39 -9.14 11.29
C SER A 75 20.52 -8.56 10.45
N VAL A 76 20.56 -8.85 9.14
CA VAL A 76 21.64 -8.40 8.26
C VAL A 76 21.26 -7.07 7.63
N ARG A 77 22.08 -6.03 7.86
CA ARG A 77 21.89 -4.73 7.21
C ARG A 77 22.30 -4.79 5.75
N ARG A 78 21.50 -4.16 4.88
CA ARG A 78 21.78 -3.99 3.46
C ARG A 78 21.43 -2.56 3.04
N THR A 79 22.42 -1.84 2.52
CA THR A 79 22.20 -0.52 1.92
C THR A 79 22.12 -0.66 0.40
N ALA A 80 21.06 -0.11 -0.19
CA ALA A 80 20.96 0.08 -1.64
C ALA A 80 21.19 1.55 -1.98
N VAL A 81 21.88 1.81 -3.09
CA VAL A 81 22.17 3.18 -3.57
C VAL A 81 21.31 3.45 -4.81
N ARG A 82 20.40 4.41 -4.71
CA ARG A 82 19.64 4.93 -5.87
C ARG A 82 20.59 5.85 -6.67
N LYS A 83 21.10 5.34 -7.79
CA LYS A 83 22.00 6.09 -8.68
C LYS A 83 21.20 7.01 -9.61
N GLU A 84 21.87 8.03 -10.11
CA GLU A 84 21.34 8.88 -11.17
C GLU A 84 21.29 8.08 -12.49
N ILE A 85 20.19 8.21 -13.25
CA ILE A 85 19.87 7.35 -14.39
C ILE A 85 20.82 7.56 -15.58
N PHE A 86 21.26 8.79 -15.84
CA PHE A 86 22.17 9.10 -16.94
C PHE A 86 23.59 8.59 -16.70
N LYS A 87 24.01 8.48 -15.44
CA LYS A 87 25.30 7.94 -14.99
C LYS A 87 25.37 6.41 -14.95
N LEU A 88 24.27 5.70 -15.23
CA LEU A 88 24.29 4.24 -15.35
C LEU A 88 25.08 3.79 -16.59
N THR A 89 25.77 2.66 -16.46
CA THR A 89 26.34 1.93 -17.61
C THR A 89 25.24 1.42 -18.54
N LEU A 90 25.58 1.09 -19.78
CA LEU A 90 24.61 0.54 -20.74
C LEU A 90 23.93 -0.72 -20.18
N ALA A 91 24.71 -1.65 -19.62
CA ALA A 91 24.18 -2.87 -19.01
C ALA A 91 23.24 -2.61 -17.82
N GLU A 92 23.52 -1.58 -16.99
CA GLU A 92 22.62 -1.18 -15.90
C GLU A 92 21.31 -0.58 -16.44
N LYS A 93 21.37 0.24 -17.50
CA LYS A 93 20.18 0.81 -18.16
C LYS A 93 19.31 -0.28 -18.79
N ASP A 94 19.92 -1.20 -19.54
CA ASP A 94 19.22 -2.32 -20.17
C ASP A 94 18.55 -3.20 -19.12
N LYS A 95 19.26 -3.50 -18.03
CA LYS A 95 18.69 -4.22 -16.88
C LYS A 95 17.52 -3.45 -16.27
N PHE A 96 17.66 -2.16 -16.00
CA PHE A 96 16.59 -1.35 -15.42
C PHE A 96 15.31 -1.40 -16.29
N ILE A 97 15.44 -1.16 -17.59
CA ILE A 97 14.33 -1.19 -18.55
C ILE A 97 13.72 -2.60 -18.64
N ALA A 98 14.55 -3.65 -18.64
CA ALA A 98 14.07 -5.03 -18.67
C ALA A 98 13.23 -5.37 -17.43
N TYR A 99 13.64 -4.92 -16.23
CA TYR A 99 12.88 -5.16 -15.00
C TYR A 99 11.59 -4.34 -14.90
N LEU A 100 11.55 -3.11 -15.46
CA LEU A 100 10.29 -2.37 -15.59
C LEU A 100 9.30 -3.10 -16.50
N ASN A 101 9.78 -3.60 -17.64
CA ASN A 101 8.96 -4.40 -18.56
C ASN A 101 8.49 -5.72 -17.92
N LEU A 102 9.35 -6.36 -17.13
CA LEU A 102 8.97 -7.54 -16.36
C LEU A 102 7.87 -7.21 -15.35
N ALA A 103 8.03 -6.15 -14.55
CA ALA A 103 7.03 -5.72 -13.57
C ALA A 103 5.67 -5.42 -14.22
N LYS A 104 5.65 -4.83 -15.43
CA LYS A 104 4.42 -4.58 -16.19
C LYS A 104 3.73 -5.84 -16.73
N ARG A 105 4.45 -6.97 -16.80
CA ARG A 105 3.94 -8.24 -17.34
C ARG A 105 3.73 -9.32 -16.29
N THR A 106 4.24 -9.12 -15.08
CA THR A 106 4.11 -10.07 -13.97
C THR A 106 2.94 -9.68 -13.09
N VAL A 107 1.95 -10.57 -12.98
CA VAL A 107 0.85 -10.44 -12.01
C VAL A 107 1.43 -10.35 -10.59
N SER A 108 0.93 -9.40 -9.81
CA SER A 108 1.27 -9.20 -8.41
C SER A 108 0.92 -10.45 -7.61
N PRO A 109 1.90 -11.09 -6.95
CA PRO A 109 1.65 -12.33 -6.21
C PRO A 109 0.93 -12.10 -4.87
N ASP A 110 1.03 -10.89 -4.31
CA ASP A 110 0.59 -10.58 -2.94
C ASP A 110 -0.59 -9.61 -2.89
N TYR A 111 -0.84 -8.84 -3.95
CA TYR A 111 -1.86 -7.79 -3.97
C TYR A 111 -2.77 -7.89 -5.18
N VAL A 112 -4.05 -7.67 -4.92
CA VAL A 112 -5.12 -7.41 -5.90
C VAL A 112 -5.64 -6.00 -5.68
N ILE A 113 -6.41 -5.47 -6.64
CA ILE A 113 -7.05 -4.15 -6.51
C ILE A 113 -8.56 -4.28 -6.37
N SER A 114 -9.18 -3.34 -5.65
CA SER A 114 -10.63 -3.21 -5.68
C SER A 114 -11.10 -2.64 -7.02
N THR A 115 -12.20 -3.18 -7.54
CA THR A 115 -12.85 -2.72 -8.78
C THR A 115 -14.17 -1.99 -8.53
N GLY A 116 -14.58 -1.88 -7.26
CA GLY A 116 -15.75 -1.11 -6.81
C GLY A 116 -15.53 -0.50 -5.43
N THR A 117 -16.45 0.36 -5.01
CA THR A 117 -16.48 0.94 -3.65
C THR A 117 -16.92 -0.10 -2.62
N TYR A 118 -16.65 0.14 -1.33
CA TYR A 118 -17.07 -0.77 -0.26
C TYR A 118 -18.60 -0.98 -0.22
N GLU A 119 -19.36 0.08 -0.52
CA GLU A 119 -20.81 0.01 -0.69
C GLU A 119 -21.22 -0.92 -1.85
N GLN A 120 -20.57 -0.80 -3.01
CA GLN A 120 -20.81 -1.68 -4.16
C GLN A 120 -20.48 -3.15 -3.85
N MET A 121 -19.54 -3.39 -2.94
CA MET A 121 -19.21 -4.73 -2.43
C MET A 121 -20.24 -5.27 -1.41
N ASN A 122 -21.40 -4.64 -1.27
CA ASN A 122 -22.42 -4.98 -0.28
C ASN A 122 -21.82 -5.09 1.13
N ASN A 123 -21.08 -4.05 1.55
CA ASN A 123 -20.34 -3.99 2.81
C ASN A 123 -19.39 -5.18 3.01
N GLY A 124 -18.69 -5.55 1.95
CA GLY A 124 -17.69 -6.61 1.92
C GLY A 124 -18.23 -8.03 1.74
N SER A 125 -19.54 -8.24 1.61
CA SER A 125 -20.11 -9.57 1.38
C SER A 125 -20.09 -10.01 -0.08
N ASP A 126 -19.95 -9.09 -1.03
CA ASP A 126 -19.73 -9.34 -2.45
C ASP A 126 -18.38 -8.75 -2.91
N PRO A 127 -17.26 -9.46 -2.69
CA PRO A 127 -15.93 -8.91 -2.89
C PRO A 127 -15.64 -8.63 -4.38
N MET A 128 -15.34 -7.37 -4.70
CA MET A 128 -15.01 -6.94 -6.05
C MET A 128 -13.50 -6.66 -6.18
N PHE A 129 -12.73 -7.68 -6.53
CA PHE A 129 -11.29 -7.58 -6.73
C PHE A 129 -10.85 -8.11 -8.09
N ALA A 130 -9.74 -7.57 -8.59
CA ALA A 130 -9.10 -8.04 -9.81
C ALA A 130 -7.59 -8.19 -9.62
N ASP A 131 -7.04 -9.20 -10.30
CA ASP A 131 -5.59 -9.35 -10.48
C ASP A 131 -5.02 -8.12 -11.19
N ILE A 132 -3.81 -7.75 -10.80
CA ILE A 132 -3.08 -6.63 -11.40
C ILE A 132 -1.61 -6.99 -11.54
N ASN A 133 -0.91 -6.43 -12.53
CA ASN A 133 0.55 -6.58 -12.59
C ASN A 133 1.26 -5.64 -11.62
N VAL A 134 2.52 -5.95 -11.30
CA VAL A 134 3.31 -5.19 -10.31
C VAL A 134 3.41 -3.71 -10.68
N TYR A 135 3.59 -3.37 -11.96
CA TYR A 135 3.70 -1.96 -12.36
C TYR A 135 2.36 -1.23 -12.25
N ASP A 136 1.28 -1.85 -12.70
CA ASP A 136 -0.05 -1.25 -12.65
C ASP A 136 -0.61 -1.15 -11.24
N LEU A 137 -0.15 -2.00 -10.30
CA LEU A 137 -0.44 -1.82 -8.88
C LEU A 137 0.06 -0.45 -8.39
N PHE A 138 1.27 -0.04 -8.78
CA PHE A 138 1.80 1.28 -8.42
C PHE A 138 0.98 2.40 -9.07
N VAL A 139 0.58 2.22 -10.34
CA VAL A 139 -0.31 3.19 -11.01
C VAL A 139 -1.65 3.29 -10.27
N TRP A 140 -2.24 2.16 -9.89
CA TRP A 140 -3.52 2.10 -9.21
C TRP A 140 -3.46 2.69 -7.79
N LEU A 141 -2.40 2.44 -7.01
CA LEU A 141 -2.23 3.02 -5.68
C LEU A 141 -2.20 4.55 -5.74
N HIS A 142 -1.49 5.12 -6.72
CA HIS A 142 -1.44 6.56 -6.95
C HIS A 142 -2.80 7.11 -7.39
N TYR A 143 -3.44 6.48 -8.37
CA TYR A 143 -4.81 6.80 -8.79
C TYR A 143 -5.80 6.76 -7.62
N PHE A 144 -5.80 5.68 -6.82
CA PHE A 144 -6.71 5.50 -5.71
C PHE A 144 -6.50 6.56 -4.63
N SER A 145 -5.26 6.99 -4.38
CA SER A 145 -4.99 8.08 -3.44
C SER A 145 -5.44 9.46 -3.93
N SER A 146 -5.50 9.68 -5.24
CA SER A 146 -5.71 11.02 -5.84
C SER A 146 -7.05 11.16 -6.57
N ARG A 147 -7.84 10.10 -6.70
CA ARG A 147 -9.17 10.15 -7.36
C ARG A 147 -10.16 11.01 -6.57
N ASP A 148 -11.15 11.55 -7.26
CA ASP A 148 -12.28 12.29 -6.68
C ASP A 148 -13.09 11.41 -5.71
N ALA A 149 -13.75 12.04 -4.73
CA ALA A 149 -14.72 11.33 -3.89
C ALA A 149 -16.06 11.17 -4.62
N PHE A 150 -16.66 9.99 -4.53
CA PHE A 150 -18.01 9.77 -5.04
C PHE A 150 -19.02 10.25 -4.01
N LEU A 151 -20.02 11.01 -4.45
CA LEU A 151 -21.12 11.50 -3.61
C LEU A 151 -22.42 10.78 -3.98
N GLU A 152 -23.39 10.85 -3.06
CA GLU A 152 -24.75 10.36 -3.32
C GLU A 152 -25.34 10.98 -4.60
N GLY A 153 -26.17 10.21 -5.30
CA GLY A 153 -26.80 10.65 -6.55
C GLY A 153 -25.85 10.75 -7.74
N GLY A 154 -24.62 10.22 -7.64
CA GLY A 154 -23.64 10.20 -8.72
C GLY A 154 -22.83 11.48 -8.86
N GLY A 155 -22.83 12.34 -7.82
CA GLY A 155 -21.96 13.51 -7.76
C GLY A 155 -20.49 13.14 -7.55
N LEU A 156 -19.60 14.08 -7.90
CA LEU A 156 -18.16 13.98 -7.63
C LEU A 156 -17.70 15.18 -6.82
N TRP A 157 -16.76 14.95 -5.91
CA TRP A 157 -16.00 15.99 -5.25
C TRP A 157 -14.53 15.90 -5.63
N GLU A 158 -14.09 16.84 -6.45
CA GLU A 158 -12.74 16.89 -7.02
C GLU A 158 -11.72 17.55 -6.08
N ASN A 159 -12.19 18.30 -5.08
CA ASN A 159 -11.33 19.09 -4.20
C ASN A 159 -10.85 18.24 -2.99
N ILE A 160 -10.26 17.09 -3.28
CA ILE A 160 -9.66 16.14 -2.32
C ILE A 160 -8.52 15.35 -2.96
N ASP A 161 -7.37 15.29 -2.28
CA ASP A 161 -6.23 14.47 -2.69
C ASP A 161 -5.45 13.98 -1.45
N PHE A 162 -5.26 12.66 -1.31
CA PHE A 162 -4.55 12.07 -0.17
C PHE A 162 -3.03 11.96 -0.36
N ALA A 163 -2.52 12.24 -1.57
CA ALA A 163 -1.12 12.12 -1.93
C ALA A 163 -0.48 13.44 -2.40
N HIS A 164 -1.26 14.49 -2.65
CA HIS A 164 -0.79 15.82 -3.11
C HIS A 164 -1.40 16.97 -2.31
N GLU A 165 -1.04 18.20 -2.69
CA GLU A 165 -1.60 19.48 -2.18
C GLU A 165 -1.54 19.72 -0.66
N ALA A 166 -0.85 18.84 0.07
CA ALA A 166 -0.75 18.87 1.51
C ALA A 166 0.63 18.34 1.98
N PRO A 167 0.98 18.51 3.27
CA PRO A 167 2.24 18.01 3.83
C PRO A 167 2.47 16.48 3.69
N GLY A 168 1.41 15.72 3.42
CA GLY A 168 1.48 14.29 3.10
C GLY A 168 2.23 13.95 1.79
N PHE A 169 2.43 14.93 0.90
CA PHE A 169 3.01 14.71 -0.43
C PHE A 169 4.35 13.95 -0.42
N LEU A 170 5.35 14.49 0.27
CA LEU A 170 6.69 13.88 0.32
C LEU A 170 6.73 12.54 1.07
N PRO A 171 6.13 12.37 2.27
CA PRO A 171 6.15 11.08 2.94
C PRO A 171 5.36 10.00 2.19
N TRP A 172 4.24 10.34 1.55
CA TRP A 172 3.47 9.39 0.72
C TRP A 172 4.30 8.87 -0.45
N HIS A 173 4.88 9.78 -1.24
CA HIS A 173 5.71 9.41 -2.41
C HIS A 173 7.03 8.74 -2.01
N ARG A 174 7.53 8.98 -0.80
CA ARG A 174 8.70 8.27 -0.26
C ARG A 174 8.37 6.80 0.03
N PHE A 175 7.20 6.50 0.58
CA PHE A 175 6.79 5.13 0.84
C PHE A 175 6.36 4.41 -0.44
N PHE A 176 5.79 5.15 -1.39
CA PHE A 176 5.44 4.67 -2.73
C PHE A 176 6.64 4.12 -3.53
N LEU A 177 7.86 4.61 -3.27
CA LEU A 177 9.10 4.26 -3.98
C LEU A 177 10.03 3.34 -3.18
#